data_AF-A0A8R7V903-F1
#
_entry.id   AF-A0A8R7V903-F1
#
_cell.length_a   1.000
_cell.length_b   1.000
_cell.length_c   1.000
_cell.angle_alpha   90.00
_cell.angle_beta   90.00
_cell.angle_gamma   90.00
#
_symmetry.space_group_name_H-M   'P 1'
#
loop_
_entity.id
_entity.type
_entity.pdbx_description
1 polymer ?
#
loop_
_entity_poly.entity_id
_entity_poly.type
_entity_poly.pdbx_seq_one_letter_code
_entity_poly.pdbx_strand_id
1 'polypeptide(L)'
;MLLVDNVGVVVDRSGHPVGSSFVFNSRPDCIVEVFPYVVVAAESKVDVYRRRNGVHLQTVPIARRGTGVLTVVSDGDGSGGEVVVVATAYKVFCYRKVSAVEQIKALLRIKSYTEAISLLEEFESDGEILNDMISFVHAQLGFLLFFDLRFEDAVNHFLLSETMQPAEIFPFIMRDPNRWSDLVPRKRYWGLHPPPKPLEEVIDDGLVTLQRALFLKKAGVDTVVDEDFLSNPPTRADLLELAIRNIIRYLCVSREKTLSPAEMEGVDTLLMYLYRALDLVDDMEKLASSQNSCVVDELESLLDNSGHLRALAFLYGSKGMCSQAVAIWRILARNYSTGLWKDRPILPGTDSQETSADKKSGEEIAAIEASKILQATSDQDLVLEHLGWVCASC
;
A
#
# COMPACT_ATOMS: atom_id res chain seq x y z
N MET A 1 22.70 29.60 -12.09
CA MET A 1 22.93 28.86 -13.35
C MET A 1 24.03 29.55 -14.15
N LEU A 2 24.97 28.79 -14.72
CA LEU A 2 25.97 29.28 -15.68
C LEU A 2 25.51 28.92 -17.09
N LEU A 3 25.70 29.82 -18.06
CA LEU A 3 25.27 29.65 -19.45
C LEU A 3 26.42 30.00 -20.40
N VAL A 4 26.66 29.14 -21.39
CA VAL A 4 27.53 29.41 -22.53
C VAL A 4 26.77 29.03 -23.80
N ASP A 5 26.59 29.99 -24.71
CA ASP A 5 25.78 29.85 -25.93
C ASP A 5 24.37 29.31 -25.67
N ASN A 6 24.12 28.05 -26.02
CA ASN A 6 22.84 27.36 -25.81
C ASN A 6 22.93 26.26 -24.74
N VAL A 7 24.02 26.19 -23.99
CA VAL A 7 24.24 25.17 -22.95
C VAL A 7 24.30 25.81 -21.58
N GLY A 8 23.50 25.31 -20.64
CA GLY A 8 23.49 25.80 -19.27
C GLY A 8 23.76 24.70 -18.24
N VAL A 9 24.31 25.06 -17.09
CA VAL A 9 24.55 24.15 -15.96
C VAL A 9 24.13 24.83 -14.65
N VAL A 10 23.41 24.11 -13.80
CA VAL A 10 23.06 24.57 -12.45
C VAL A 10 24.26 24.31 -11.53
N VAL A 11 24.72 25.36 -10.87
CA VAL A 11 25.89 25.31 -9.96
C VAL A 11 25.53 25.81 -8.57
N ASP A 12 26.22 25.29 -7.55
CA ASP A 12 26.08 25.73 -6.17
C ASP A 12 26.80 27.08 -5.95
N ARG A 13 26.76 27.57 -4.71
CA ARG A 13 27.46 28.81 -4.32
C ARG A 13 28.99 28.70 -4.45
N SER A 14 29.52 27.49 -4.51
CA SER A 14 30.95 27.20 -4.68
C SER A 14 31.34 27.02 -6.15
N GLY A 15 30.38 27.05 -7.08
CA GLY A 15 30.59 26.83 -8.51
C GLY A 15 30.61 25.36 -8.94
N HIS A 16 30.32 24.41 -8.04
CA HIS A 16 30.21 23.00 -8.40
C HIS A 16 28.88 22.71 -9.10
N PRO A 17 28.84 21.86 -10.13
CA PRO A 17 27.61 21.45 -10.77
C PRO A 17 26.73 20.64 -9.79
N VAL A 18 25.48 21.06 -9.60
CA VAL A 18 24.50 20.42 -8.67
C VAL A 18 23.34 19.75 -9.41
N GLY A 19 23.39 19.70 -10.74
CA GLY A 19 22.32 19.14 -11.56
C GLY A 19 22.77 18.81 -12.98
N SER A 20 21.80 18.44 -13.80
CA SER A 20 22.02 18.14 -15.22
C SER A 20 22.37 19.38 -16.05
N SER A 21 23.06 19.14 -17.16
CA SER A 21 23.25 20.15 -18.21
C SER A 21 21.96 20.36 -18.99
N PHE A 22 21.70 21.60 -19.39
CA PHE A 22 20.59 22.00 -20.23
C PHE A 22 21.11 22.28 -21.62
N VAL A 23 20.45 21.74 -22.64
CA VAL A 23 20.72 22.10 -24.04
C VAL A 23 19.46 22.77 -24.58
N PHE A 24 19.55 24.08 -24.78
CA PHE A 24 18.46 24.88 -25.29
C PHE A 24 18.40 24.78 -26.82
N ASN A 25 17.18 24.80 -27.34
CA ASN A 25 16.93 24.74 -28.78
C ASN A 25 17.48 25.97 -29.53
N SER A 26 17.64 27.08 -28.82
CA SER A 26 18.14 28.36 -29.32
C SER A 26 18.89 29.07 -28.20
N ARG A 27 19.76 30.02 -28.55
CA ARG A 27 20.44 30.86 -27.56
C ARG A 27 19.38 31.62 -26.74
N PRO A 28 19.36 31.48 -25.41
CA PRO A 28 18.36 32.13 -24.59
C PRO A 28 18.67 33.62 -24.42
N ASP A 29 17.62 34.44 -24.54
CA ASP A 29 17.67 35.89 -24.32
C ASP A 29 17.63 36.21 -22.82
N CYS A 30 16.83 35.45 -22.06
CA CYS A 30 16.80 35.50 -20.60
C CYS A 30 16.44 34.15 -19.99
N ILE A 31 16.86 33.96 -18.73
CA ILE A 31 16.61 32.77 -17.94
C ILE A 31 16.17 33.18 -16.55
N VAL A 32 15.16 32.52 -16.02
CA VAL A 32 14.77 32.61 -14.60
C VAL A 32 14.56 31.22 -14.05
N GLU A 33 14.99 31.05 -12.80
CA GLU A 33 14.74 29.85 -12.01
C GLU A 33 13.50 30.07 -11.16
N VAL A 34 12.56 29.13 -11.23
CA VAL A 34 11.31 29.08 -10.47
C VAL A 34 11.14 27.63 -10.06
N PHE A 35 11.51 27.26 -8.83
CA PHE A 35 11.61 25.85 -8.45
C PHE A 35 10.30 25.08 -8.73
N PRO A 36 10.33 23.83 -9.24
CA PRO A 36 11.46 23.02 -9.68
C PRO A 36 11.82 23.23 -11.17
N TYR A 37 11.51 24.40 -11.73
CA TYR A 37 11.58 24.72 -13.15
C TYR A 37 12.64 25.77 -13.49
N VAL A 38 13.09 25.73 -14.73
CA VAL A 38 13.88 26.77 -15.39
C VAL A 38 13.06 27.29 -16.55
N VAL A 39 12.76 28.59 -16.52
CA VAL A 39 11.99 29.28 -17.56
C VAL A 39 12.94 30.03 -18.45
N VAL A 40 12.85 29.76 -19.75
CA VAL A 40 13.79 30.24 -20.75
C VAL A 40 13.05 30.97 -21.84
N ALA A 41 13.53 32.16 -22.14
CA ALA A 41 13.03 32.98 -23.21
C ALA A 41 13.94 32.92 -24.42
N ALA A 42 13.39 32.60 -25.59
CA ALA A 42 14.13 32.73 -26.84
C ALA A 42 13.17 32.86 -28.01
N GLU A 43 13.56 33.58 -29.07
CA GLU A 43 12.95 33.48 -30.40
C GLU A 43 11.40 33.64 -30.43
N SER A 44 10.82 34.49 -29.57
CA SER A 44 9.36 34.67 -29.41
C SER A 44 8.60 33.47 -28.84
N LYS A 45 9.25 32.71 -27.98
CA LYS A 45 8.63 31.68 -27.15
C LYS A 45 9.23 31.68 -25.76
N VAL A 46 8.49 31.10 -24.83
CA VAL A 46 8.95 30.80 -23.48
C VAL A 46 8.90 29.30 -23.33
N ASP A 47 10.06 28.69 -23.13
CA ASP A 47 10.23 27.27 -22.89
C ASP A 47 10.41 27.03 -21.39
N VAL A 48 9.76 25.99 -20.86
CA VAL A 48 9.86 25.57 -19.46
C VAL A 48 10.60 24.23 -19.43
N TYR A 49 11.64 24.16 -18.62
CA TYR A 49 12.45 22.97 -18.43
C TYR A 49 12.39 22.51 -16.97
N ARG A 50 12.43 21.21 -16.70
CA ARG A 50 12.61 20.70 -15.34
C ARG A 50 14.06 20.91 -14.91
N ARG A 51 14.27 21.48 -13.73
CA ARG A 51 15.59 21.81 -13.21
C ARG A 51 16.46 20.57 -12.95
N ARG A 52 15.86 19.49 -12.43
CA ARG A 52 16.58 18.28 -12.01
C ARG A 52 17.26 17.53 -13.15
N ASN A 53 16.56 17.38 -14.28
CA ASN A 53 16.99 16.53 -15.40
C ASN A 53 17.11 17.28 -16.74
N GLY A 54 16.79 18.57 -16.79
CA GLY A 54 16.90 19.39 -17.99
C GLY A 54 15.88 19.08 -19.08
N VAL A 55 14.84 18.27 -18.77
CA VAL A 55 13.81 17.88 -19.73
C VAL A 55 12.93 19.08 -20.08
N HIS A 56 12.67 19.28 -21.37
CA HIS A 56 11.73 20.28 -21.88
C HIS A 56 10.28 19.83 -21.61
N LEU A 57 9.50 20.67 -20.93
CA LEU A 57 8.14 20.35 -20.49
C LEU A 57 7.07 21.08 -21.29
N GLN A 58 7.28 22.36 -21.60
CA GLN A 58 6.26 23.20 -22.22
C GLN A 58 6.89 24.29 -23.09
N THR A 59 6.22 24.62 -24.18
CA THR A 59 6.48 25.84 -24.96
C THR A 59 5.24 26.71 -24.94
N VAL A 60 5.41 27.97 -24.54
CA VAL A 60 4.37 29.00 -24.60
C VAL A 60 4.72 29.94 -25.76
N PRO A 61 3.95 29.90 -26.87
CA PRO A 61 4.22 30.75 -28.03
C PRO A 61 3.85 32.21 -27.74
N ILE A 62 4.71 33.14 -28.14
CA ILE A 62 4.44 34.58 -28.08
C ILE A 62 4.13 35.07 -29.49
N ALA A 63 2.92 35.59 -29.66
CA ALA A 63 2.31 35.80 -30.97
C ALA A 63 3.05 36.76 -31.93
N ARG A 64 4.07 37.51 -31.49
CA ARG A 64 4.83 38.43 -32.35
C ARG A 64 6.28 38.63 -31.89
N ARG A 65 7.22 38.50 -32.84
CA ARG A 65 8.61 39.00 -32.74
C ARG A 65 8.58 40.52 -32.55
N GLY A 66 8.87 40.98 -31.35
CA GLY A 66 9.24 42.37 -31.09
C GLY A 66 10.74 42.46 -30.87
N THR A 67 11.35 43.60 -31.22
CA THR A 67 12.76 43.93 -30.96
C THR A 67 13.08 44.21 -29.47
N GLY A 68 12.25 43.73 -28.55
CA GLY A 68 12.39 43.96 -27.11
C GLY A 68 13.02 42.77 -26.39
N VAL A 69 13.84 43.05 -25.38
CA VAL A 69 14.41 42.04 -24.47
C VAL A 69 13.26 41.37 -23.73
N LEU A 70 13.08 40.05 -23.93
CA LEU A 70 12.22 39.30 -23.04
C LEU A 70 12.90 39.34 -21.67
N THR A 71 12.23 39.90 -20.67
CA THR A 71 12.71 39.85 -19.29
C THR A 71 11.77 38.95 -18.53
N VAL A 72 12.35 37.96 -17.86
CA VAL A 72 11.64 37.13 -16.89
C VAL A 72 12.05 37.59 -15.50
N VAL A 73 11.07 37.77 -14.61
CA VAL A 73 11.29 38.09 -13.20
C VAL A 73 10.41 37.17 -12.38
N SER A 74 10.94 36.65 -11.26
CA SER A 74 10.19 35.93 -10.23
C SER A 74 10.01 36.84 -9.01
N ASP A 75 8.80 36.86 -8.44
CA ASP A 75 8.54 37.53 -7.16
C ASP A 75 9.05 36.64 -6.00
N GLY A 76 10.06 37.14 -5.28
CA GLY A 76 10.76 36.41 -4.22
C GLY A 76 10.14 36.53 -2.83
N ASP A 77 9.03 37.27 -2.68
CA ASP A 77 8.45 37.57 -1.37
C ASP A 77 7.49 36.48 -0.87
N GLY A 78 8.00 35.24 -0.76
CA GLY A 78 7.62 34.13 0.16
C GLY A 78 6.15 33.85 0.56
N SER A 79 5.17 34.52 0.00
CA SER A 79 3.80 34.61 0.52
C SER A 79 2.73 34.65 -0.58
N GLY A 80 3.12 34.73 -1.85
CA GLY A 80 2.23 34.71 -3.00
C GLY A 80 2.92 34.09 -4.21
N GLY A 81 2.58 32.83 -4.49
CA GLY A 81 3.12 31.96 -5.55
C GLY A 81 3.88 32.65 -6.68
N GLU A 82 5.12 32.21 -6.86
CA GLU A 82 6.10 32.70 -7.83
C GLU A 82 5.45 33.05 -9.18
N VAL A 83 5.44 34.36 -9.48
CA VAL A 83 4.93 34.91 -10.73
C VAL A 83 6.09 35.13 -11.68
N VAL A 84 6.01 34.50 -12.84
CA VAL A 84 6.93 34.67 -13.97
C VAL A 84 6.35 35.77 -14.87
N VAL A 85 6.95 36.95 -14.83
CA VAL A 85 6.54 38.07 -15.68
C VAL A 85 7.32 38.03 -16.98
N VAL A 86 6.63 38.00 -18.12
CA VAL A 86 7.22 38.01 -19.46
C VAL A 86 6.84 39.31 -20.16
N ALA A 87 7.82 40.20 -20.31
CA ALA A 87 7.64 41.45 -21.05
C ALA A 87 7.94 41.28 -22.53
N THR A 88 7.06 41.80 -23.38
CA THR A 88 7.27 41.92 -24.84
C THR A 88 7.15 43.40 -25.24
N ALA A 89 7.46 43.72 -26.50
CA ALA A 89 7.36 45.10 -26.99
C ALA A 89 5.94 45.71 -26.95
N TYR A 90 4.88 44.91 -26.72
CA TYR A 90 3.49 45.37 -26.80
C TYR A 90 2.57 44.83 -25.70
N LYS A 91 2.99 43.81 -24.94
CA LYS A 91 2.23 43.19 -23.85
C LYS A 91 3.15 42.67 -22.75
N VAL A 92 2.65 42.69 -21.52
CA VAL A 92 3.25 41.99 -20.38
C VAL A 92 2.35 40.82 -20.03
N PHE A 93 2.91 39.63 -19.96
CA PHE A 93 2.23 38.41 -19.53
C PHE A 93 2.70 38.07 -18.12
N CYS A 94 1.78 37.77 -17.21
CA CYS A 94 2.12 37.29 -15.88
C CYS A 94 1.65 35.85 -15.76
N TYR A 95 2.60 34.92 -15.72
CA TYR A 95 2.33 33.50 -15.49
C TYR A 95 2.50 33.21 -14.00
N ARG A 96 1.61 32.40 -13.44
CA ARG A 96 1.72 31.95 -12.06
C ARG A 96 2.04 30.46 -12.06
N LYS A 97 3.00 30.05 -11.22
CA LYS A 97 3.25 28.63 -10.98
C LYS A 97 1.98 27.96 -10.45
N VAL A 98 1.62 26.82 -11.03
CA VAL A 98 0.55 25.97 -10.49
C VAL A 98 1.03 25.43 -9.13
N SER A 99 0.16 25.25 -8.14
CA SER A 99 0.59 24.70 -6.86
C SER A 99 1.16 23.28 -7.01
N ALA A 100 2.14 22.91 -6.18
CA ALA A 100 2.72 21.57 -6.15
C ALA A 100 1.64 20.47 -6.15
N VAL A 101 0.60 20.66 -5.32
CA VAL A 101 -0.55 19.76 -5.18
C VAL A 101 -1.31 19.56 -6.49
N GLU A 102 -1.65 20.63 -7.20
CA GLU A 102 -2.42 20.49 -8.45
C GLU A 102 -1.57 19.92 -9.59
N GLN A 103 -0.25 20.15 -9.58
CA GLN A 103 0.67 19.53 -10.53
C GLN A 103 0.75 18.01 -10.33
N ILE A 104 0.96 17.55 -9.08
CA ILE A 104 0.97 16.12 -8.74
C ILE A 104 -0.37 15.48 -9.10
N LYS A 105 -1.49 16.12 -8.70
CA LYS A 105 -2.84 15.64 -9.01
C LYS A 105 -3.11 15.53 -10.51
N ALA A 106 -2.57 16.45 -11.32
CA ALA A 106 -2.68 16.36 -12.78
C ALA A 106 -1.92 15.15 -13.34
N LEU A 107 -0.72 14.86 -12.84
CA LEU A 107 0.05 13.68 -13.25
C LEU A 107 -0.64 12.37 -12.84
N LEU A 108 -1.22 12.32 -11.64
CA LEU A 108 -1.98 11.15 -11.17
C LEU A 108 -3.26 10.91 -11.98
N ARG A 109 -3.96 11.98 -12.41
CA ARG A 109 -5.14 11.87 -13.30
C ARG A 109 -4.84 11.17 -14.62
N ILE A 110 -3.65 11.40 -15.17
CA ILE A 110 -3.19 10.76 -16.42
C ILE A 110 -2.39 9.48 -16.15
N LYS A 111 -2.39 8.99 -14.89
CA LYS A 111 -1.67 7.79 -14.43
C LYS A 111 -0.16 7.79 -14.70
N SER A 112 0.45 8.97 -14.73
CA SER A 112 1.91 9.12 -14.86
C SER A 112 2.57 8.99 -13.49
N TYR A 113 2.52 7.79 -12.90
CA TYR A 113 2.89 7.56 -11.50
C TYR A 113 4.36 7.83 -11.19
N THR A 114 5.29 7.37 -12.03
CA THR A 114 6.74 7.55 -11.85
C THR A 114 7.12 9.03 -11.79
N GLU A 115 6.57 9.81 -12.72
CA GLU A 115 6.75 11.25 -12.80
C GLU A 115 6.11 11.99 -11.61
N ALA A 116 4.93 11.54 -11.16
CA ALA A 116 4.27 12.10 -9.99
C ALA A 116 5.07 11.88 -8.70
N ILE A 117 5.66 10.68 -8.53
CA ILE A 117 6.55 10.36 -7.40
C ILE A 117 7.82 11.21 -7.47
N SER A 118 8.48 11.25 -8.63
CA SER A 118 9.71 12.03 -8.81
C SER A 118 9.49 13.52 -8.50
N LEU A 119 8.34 14.07 -8.91
CA LEU A 119 7.97 15.45 -8.62
C LEU A 119 7.59 15.67 -7.15
N LEU A 120 6.94 14.70 -6.50
CA LEU A 120 6.64 14.75 -5.07
C LEU A 120 7.93 14.82 -4.23
N GLU A 121 8.92 13.98 -4.53
CA GLU A 121 10.23 13.99 -3.86
C GLU A 121 10.96 15.33 -4.02
N GLU A 122 10.84 15.96 -5.19
CA GLU A 122 11.41 17.29 -5.45
C GLU A 122 10.73 18.35 -4.56
N PHE A 123 9.41 18.36 -4.50
CA PHE A 123 8.68 19.31 -3.65
C PHE A 123 8.86 19.07 -2.15
N GLU A 124 9.01 17.82 -1.73
CA GLU A 124 9.34 17.46 -0.34
C GLU A 124 10.72 18.00 0.04
N SER A 125 11.72 17.80 -0.83
CA SER A 125 13.10 18.26 -0.60
C SER A 125 13.21 19.79 -0.47
N ASP A 126 12.33 20.53 -1.14
CA ASP A 126 12.29 22.00 -1.12
C ASP A 126 11.37 22.56 -0.02
N GLY A 127 10.54 21.71 0.60
CA GLY A 127 9.57 22.13 1.61
C GLY A 127 8.34 22.86 1.06
N GLU A 128 8.06 22.77 -0.24
CA GLU A 128 6.86 23.37 -0.86
C GLU A 128 5.57 22.63 -0.52
N ILE A 129 5.69 21.38 -0.05
CA ILE A 129 4.57 20.52 0.30
C ILE A 129 4.68 20.08 1.76
N LEU A 130 3.56 20.16 2.49
CA LEU A 130 3.48 19.77 3.89
C LEU A 130 3.44 18.24 4.03
N ASN A 131 3.99 17.71 5.12
CA ASN A 131 4.00 16.26 5.42
C ASN A 131 2.60 15.62 5.37
N ASP A 132 1.58 16.29 5.91
CA ASP A 132 0.18 15.81 5.85
C ASP A 132 -0.29 15.61 4.40
N MET A 133 0.14 16.51 3.49
CA MET A 133 -0.20 16.43 2.07
C MET A 133 0.64 15.37 1.35
N ILE A 134 1.91 15.17 1.72
CA ILE A 134 2.73 14.06 1.21
C ILE A 134 2.05 12.73 1.57
N SER A 135 1.65 12.58 2.82
CA SER A 135 0.92 11.40 3.27
C SER A 135 -0.40 11.20 2.51
N PHE A 136 -1.16 12.28 2.27
CA PHE A 136 -2.38 12.23 1.46
C PHE A 136 -2.10 11.77 0.03
N VAL A 137 -1.03 12.26 -0.59
CA VAL A 137 -0.61 11.86 -1.95
C VAL A 137 -0.23 10.38 -1.99
N HIS A 138 0.49 9.87 -0.99
CA HIS A 138 0.80 8.45 -0.91
C HIS A 138 -0.44 7.57 -0.79
N ALA A 139 -1.44 7.96 0.02
CA ALA A 139 -2.70 7.22 0.09
C ALA A 139 -3.44 7.24 -1.25
N GLN A 140 -3.53 8.41 -1.90
CA GLN A 140 -4.12 8.56 -3.24
C GLN A 140 -3.46 7.64 -4.27
N LEU A 141 -2.12 7.67 -4.31
CA LEU A 141 -1.32 6.90 -5.24
C LEU A 141 -1.45 5.41 -4.98
N GLY A 142 -1.44 5.01 -3.71
CA GLY A 142 -1.67 3.64 -3.28
C GLY A 142 -3.00 3.09 -3.81
N PHE A 143 -4.10 3.84 -3.68
CA PHE A 143 -5.39 3.40 -4.22
C PHE A 143 -5.39 3.31 -5.74
N LEU A 144 -4.82 4.28 -6.45
CA LEU A 144 -4.74 4.24 -7.91
C LEU A 144 -3.99 2.99 -8.39
N LEU A 145 -2.84 2.69 -7.77
CA LEU A 145 -2.05 1.48 -8.06
C LEU A 145 -2.81 0.20 -7.69
N PHE A 146 -3.56 0.21 -6.58
CA PHE A 146 -4.35 -0.93 -6.15
C PHE A 146 -5.42 -1.31 -7.18
N PHE A 147 -6.15 -0.31 -7.71
CA PHE A 147 -7.13 -0.52 -8.78
C PHE A 147 -6.49 -0.85 -10.14
N ASP A 148 -5.22 -0.49 -10.34
CA ASP A 148 -4.42 -0.87 -11.50
C ASP A 148 -3.71 -2.23 -11.32
N LEU A 149 -4.09 -3.01 -10.30
CA LEU A 149 -3.59 -4.36 -10.00
C LEU A 149 -2.11 -4.42 -9.58
N ARG A 150 -1.50 -3.27 -9.26
CA ARG A 150 -0.13 -3.14 -8.75
C ARG A 150 -0.12 -3.16 -7.23
N PHE A 151 -0.53 -4.30 -6.66
CA PHE A 151 -0.78 -4.44 -5.22
C PHE A 151 0.45 -4.21 -4.33
N GLU A 152 1.63 -4.61 -4.79
CA GLU A 152 2.87 -4.42 -4.02
C GLU A 152 3.23 -2.93 -3.89
N ASP A 153 3.27 -2.22 -5.01
CA ASP A 153 3.53 -0.78 -5.03
C ASP A 153 2.45 -0.01 -4.27
N ALA A 154 1.19 -0.42 -4.43
CA ALA A 154 0.07 0.17 -3.71
C ALA A 154 0.28 0.11 -2.19
N VAL A 155 0.65 -1.06 -1.67
CA VAL A 155 0.91 -1.24 -0.24
C VAL A 155 2.18 -0.51 0.21
N ASN A 156 3.22 -0.45 -0.62
CA ASN A 156 4.41 0.36 -0.30
C ASN A 156 4.00 1.81 -0.04
N HIS A 157 3.12 2.38 -0.87
CA HIS A 157 2.62 3.74 -0.64
C HIS A 157 1.64 3.86 0.53
N PHE A 158 0.78 2.86 0.78
CA PHE A 158 -0.05 2.87 2.00
C PHE A 158 0.79 2.88 3.27
N LEU A 159 1.92 2.18 3.29
CA LEU A 159 2.83 2.15 4.44
C LEU A 159 3.56 3.49 4.67
N LEU A 160 3.84 4.25 3.60
CA LEU A 160 4.40 5.60 3.67
C LEU A 160 3.37 6.66 4.10
N SER A 161 2.08 6.32 4.14
CA SER A 161 1.02 7.26 4.47
C SER A 161 0.59 7.14 5.93
N GLU A 162 0.79 8.23 6.69
CA GLU A 162 0.26 8.38 8.05
C GLU A 162 -1.27 8.62 8.09
N THR A 163 -1.83 9.24 7.05
CA THR A 163 -3.27 9.55 6.92
C THR A 163 -4.11 8.34 6.50
N MET A 164 -3.49 7.31 5.92
CA MET A 164 -4.14 6.08 5.49
C MET A 164 -4.48 5.20 6.70
N GLN A 165 -5.77 4.93 6.91
CA GLN A 165 -6.23 4.11 8.02
C GLN A 165 -6.47 2.64 7.59
N PRO A 166 -6.23 1.66 8.47
CA PRO A 166 -6.43 0.25 8.14
C PRO A 166 -7.87 -0.08 7.75
N ALA A 167 -8.84 0.58 8.40
CA ALA A 167 -10.26 0.42 8.12
C ALA A 167 -10.64 0.75 6.66
N GLU A 168 -9.83 1.53 5.95
CA GLU A 168 -10.06 1.86 4.53
C GLU A 168 -9.90 0.63 3.61
N ILE A 169 -9.19 -0.42 4.05
CA ILE A 169 -9.02 -1.67 3.29
C ILE A 169 -10.13 -2.70 3.59
N PHE A 170 -10.88 -2.54 4.69
CA PHE A 170 -11.87 -3.55 5.11
C PHE A 170 -12.90 -3.92 4.03
N PRO A 171 -13.45 -2.96 3.25
CA PRO A 171 -14.43 -3.27 2.20
C PRO A 171 -13.89 -4.14 1.05
N PHE A 172 -12.56 -4.24 0.90
CA PHE A 172 -11.96 -5.12 -0.11
C PHE A 172 -11.94 -6.58 0.36
N ILE A 173 -11.90 -6.82 1.67
CA ILE A 173 -11.79 -8.17 2.24
C ILE A 173 -13.18 -8.75 2.50
N MET A 174 -14.09 -7.93 2.99
CA MET A 174 -15.42 -8.37 3.38
C MET A 174 -16.49 -7.46 2.78
N ARG A 175 -17.48 -8.08 2.14
CA ARG A 175 -18.57 -7.39 1.42
C ARG A 175 -19.40 -6.46 2.29
N ASP A 176 -19.66 -6.87 3.52
CA ASP A 176 -20.47 -6.11 4.46
C ASP A 176 -19.84 -6.18 5.84
N PRO A 177 -18.90 -5.26 6.14
CA PRO A 177 -18.28 -5.21 7.45
C PRO A 177 -19.22 -4.61 8.48
N ASN A 178 -20.47 -5.07 8.59
CA ASN A 178 -21.54 -4.49 9.43
C ASN A 178 -21.05 -3.98 10.80
N ARG A 179 -20.17 -4.73 11.44
CA ARG A 179 -19.54 -4.39 12.73
C ARG A 179 -18.54 -3.23 12.68
N TRP A 180 -17.84 -3.05 11.56
CA TRP A 180 -16.81 -2.04 11.30
C TRP A 180 -17.19 -1.04 10.19
N SER A 181 -18.40 -1.10 9.64
CA SER A 181 -18.86 -0.25 8.54
C SER A 181 -18.80 1.23 8.90
N ASP A 182 -19.09 1.56 10.16
CA ASP A 182 -18.99 2.92 10.69
C ASP A 182 -17.54 3.38 10.92
N LEU A 183 -16.58 2.45 10.97
CA LEU A 183 -15.15 2.77 11.07
C LEU A 183 -14.57 3.17 9.72
N VAL A 184 -15.15 2.70 8.60
CA VAL A 184 -14.62 2.95 7.25
C VAL A 184 -14.67 4.45 6.94
N PRO A 185 -13.51 5.12 6.87
CA PRO A 185 -13.46 6.54 6.58
C PRO A 185 -14.07 6.85 5.22
N ARG A 186 -14.95 7.85 5.15
CA ARG A 186 -15.51 8.35 3.89
C ARG A 186 -14.57 9.34 3.20
N LYS A 187 -13.26 9.13 3.33
CA LYS A 187 -12.25 9.97 2.67
C LYS A 187 -12.31 9.72 1.17
N ARG A 188 -12.31 10.81 0.41
CA ARG A 188 -12.09 10.74 -1.04
C ARG A 188 -10.77 11.42 -1.30
N TYR A 189 -9.74 10.62 -1.51
CA TYR A 189 -8.47 11.10 -2.03
C TYR A 189 -8.73 11.62 -3.43
N TRP A 190 -8.92 12.94 -3.56
CA TRP A 190 -9.29 13.74 -4.74
C TRP A 190 -10.39 13.20 -5.68
N GLY A 191 -11.08 12.12 -5.32
CA GLY A 191 -12.01 11.40 -6.19
C GLY A 191 -11.35 10.80 -7.44
N LEU A 192 -10.03 10.52 -7.43
CA LEU A 192 -9.35 9.97 -8.61
C LEU A 192 -9.45 8.45 -8.72
N HIS A 193 -9.68 7.76 -7.61
CA HIS A 193 -9.85 6.31 -7.59
C HIS A 193 -11.33 5.93 -7.48
N PRO A 194 -11.74 4.76 -8.01
CA PRO A 194 -13.07 4.20 -7.79
C PRO A 194 -13.37 3.96 -6.29
N PRO A 195 -14.65 3.86 -5.89
CA PRO A 195 -14.99 3.45 -4.54
C PRO A 195 -14.53 2.01 -4.26
N PRO A 196 -14.19 1.68 -3.00
CA PRO A 196 -13.86 0.31 -2.60
C PRO A 196 -14.94 -0.70 -2.98
N LYS A 197 -14.51 -1.87 -3.42
CA LYS A 197 -15.33 -3.04 -3.75
C LYS A 197 -14.60 -4.30 -3.27
N PRO A 198 -15.28 -5.46 -3.13
CA PRO A 198 -14.63 -6.72 -2.83
C PRO A 198 -13.46 -7.00 -3.78
N LEU A 199 -12.39 -7.58 -3.25
CA LEU A 199 -11.12 -7.75 -3.94
C LEU A 199 -11.26 -8.51 -5.26
N GLU A 200 -12.10 -9.54 -5.28
CA GLU A 200 -12.42 -10.30 -6.48
C GLU A 200 -12.99 -9.42 -7.60
N GLU A 201 -13.88 -8.49 -7.26
CA GLU A 201 -14.48 -7.57 -8.24
C GLU A 201 -13.47 -6.56 -8.75
N VAL A 202 -12.56 -6.08 -7.89
CA VAL A 202 -11.45 -5.20 -8.30
C VAL A 202 -10.54 -5.91 -9.30
N ILE A 203 -10.21 -7.17 -9.03
CA ILE A 203 -9.38 -7.99 -9.92
C ILE A 203 -10.10 -8.25 -11.24
N ASP A 204 -11.37 -8.62 -11.19
CA ASP A 204 -12.16 -8.91 -12.39
C ASP A 204 -12.33 -7.65 -13.28
N ASP A 205 -12.65 -6.49 -12.69
CA ASP A 205 -12.73 -5.19 -13.39
C ASP A 205 -11.35 -4.79 -13.99
N GLY A 206 -10.27 -4.99 -13.25
CA GLY A 206 -8.90 -4.72 -13.69
C GLY A 206 -8.48 -5.61 -14.85
N LEU A 207 -8.76 -6.91 -14.79
CA LEU A 207 -8.46 -7.86 -15.87
C LEU A 207 -9.22 -7.51 -17.17
N VAL A 208 -10.48 -7.08 -17.07
CA VAL A 208 -11.24 -6.58 -18.23
C VAL A 208 -10.56 -5.34 -18.84
N THR A 209 -10.03 -4.45 -18.01
CA THR A 209 -9.30 -3.26 -18.45
C THR A 209 -7.98 -3.64 -19.15
N LEU A 210 -7.23 -4.59 -18.60
CA LEU A 210 -6.01 -5.12 -19.21
C LEU A 210 -6.29 -5.77 -20.57
N GLN A 211 -7.35 -6.58 -20.68
CA GLN A 211 -7.74 -7.21 -21.95
C GLN A 211 -8.10 -6.18 -23.02
N ARG A 212 -8.81 -5.11 -22.66
CA ARG A 212 -9.12 -4.00 -23.58
C ARG A 212 -7.84 -3.28 -24.03
N ALA A 213 -6.91 -3.02 -23.11
CA ALA A 213 -5.64 -2.39 -23.44
C ALA A 213 -4.78 -3.25 -24.38
N LEU A 214 -4.69 -4.56 -24.12
CA LEU A 214 -4.03 -5.52 -25.00
C LEU A 214 -4.59 -5.48 -26.43
N PHE A 215 -5.92 -5.35 -26.57
CA PHE A 215 -6.57 -5.24 -27.88
C PHE A 215 -6.22 -3.91 -28.58
N LEU A 216 -6.28 -2.79 -27.86
CA LEU A 216 -5.95 -1.46 -28.40
C LEU A 216 -4.48 -1.37 -28.84
N LYS A 217 -3.56 -1.93 -28.05
CA LYS A 217 -2.14 -1.98 -28.41
C LYS A 217 -1.88 -2.78 -29.67
N LYS A 218 -2.57 -3.91 -29.87
CA LYS A 218 -2.52 -4.66 -31.13
C LYS A 218 -3.04 -3.85 -32.33
N ALA A 219 -3.92 -2.89 -32.09
CA ALA A 219 -4.40 -1.94 -33.11
C ALA A 219 -3.48 -0.72 -33.29
N GLY A 220 -2.33 -0.66 -32.62
CA GLY A 220 -1.37 0.44 -32.71
C GLY A 220 -1.74 1.67 -31.89
N VAL A 221 -2.63 1.53 -30.90
CA VAL A 221 -3.00 2.61 -29.98
C VAL A 221 -2.22 2.44 -28.68
N ASP A 222 -1.48 3.48 -28.29
CA ASP A 222 -0.77 3.50 -27.00
C ASP A 222 -1.75 3.47 -25.83
N THR A 223 -1.42 2.67 -24.82
CA THR A 223 -2.22 2.47 -23.62
C THR A 223 -1.42 2.76 -22.38
N VAL A 224 -2.06 3.30 -21.34
CA VAL A 224 -1.42 3.64 -20.05
C VAL A 224 -1.26 2.42 -19.12
N VAL A 225 -1.39 1.21 -19.66
CA VAL A 225 -1.25 -0.04 -18.92
C VAL A 225 0.22 -0.43 -18.88
N ASP A 226 0.64 -1.01 -17.75
CA ASP A 226 1.99 -1.49 -17.54
C ASP A 226 2.45 -2.44 -18.66
N GLU A 227 3.61 -2.15 -19.23
CA GLU A 227 4.22 -2.93 -20.30
C GLU A 227 4.48 -4.38 -19.86
N ASP A 228 4.77 -4.58 -18.58
CA ASP A 228 5.01 -5.90 -18.01
C ASP A 228 3.75 -6.78 -18.09
N PHE A 229 2.57 -6.23 -17.77
CA PHE A 229 1.31 -6.94 -17.92
C PHE A 229 0.94 -7.22 -19.39
N LEU A 230 1.42 -6.40 -20.31
CA LEU A 230 1.19 -6.59 -21.74
C LEU A 230 2.07 -7.72 -22.30
N SER A 231 3.28 -7.88 -21.76
CA SER A 231 4.21 -8.94 -22.14
C SER A 231 3.85 -10.29 -21.51
N ASN A 232 3.45 -10.30 -20.24
CA ASN A 232 3.08 -11.49 -19.47
C ASN A 232 1.80 -11.22 -18.66
N PRO A 233 0.62 -11.47 -19.23
CA PRO A 233 -0.63 -11.18 -18.55
C PRO A 233 -0.80 -12.11 -17.34
N PRO A 234 -1.06 -11.56 -16.14
CA PRO A 234 -1.17 -12.34 -14.92
C PRO A 234 -2.49 -13.12 -14.90
N THR A 235 -2.52 -14.26 -14.21
CA THR A 235 -3.77 -14.98 -14.01
C THR A 235 -4.56 -14.38 -12.84
N ARG A 236 -5.88 -14.61 -12.84
CA ARG A 236 -6.76 -14.18 -11.74
C ARG A 236 -6.32 -14.76 -10.38
N ALA A 237 -5.85 -16.01 -10.37
CA ALA A 237 -5.40 -16.66 -9.15
C ALA A 237 -4.12 -16.00 -8.60
N ASP A 238 -3.15 -15.72 -9.47
CA ASP A 238 -1.90 -15.06 -9.08
C ASP A 238 -2.16 -13.66 -8.53
N LEU A 239 -3.07 -12.91 -9.16
CA LEU A 239 -3.46 -11.58 -8.68
C LEU A 239 -4.16 -11.63 -7.32
N LEU A 240 -5.03 -12.62 -7.11
CA LEU A 240 -5.72 -12.79 -5.84
C LEU A 240 -4.74 -13.13 -4.73
N GLU A 241 -3.82 -14.07 -4.98
CA GLU A 241 -2.77 -14.41 -4.03
C GLU A 241 -1.88 -13.20 -3.73
N LEU A 242 -1.41 -12.48 -4.77
CA LEU A 242 -0.56 -11.31 -4.63
C LEU A 242 -1.25 -10.19 -3.83
N ALA A 243 -2.53 -9.94 -4.10
CA ALA A 243 -3.32 -8.97 -3.38
C ALA A 243 -3.47 -9.35 -1.90
N ILE A 244 -3.86 -10.59 -1.60
CA ILE A 244 -4.02 -11.06 -0.23
C ILE A 244 -2.69 -10.96 0.53
N ARG A 245 -1.57 -11.41 -0.05
CA ARG A 245 -0.24 -11.30 0.57
C ARG A 245 0.13 -9.86 0.92
N ASN A 246 -0.13 -8.93 0.00
CA ASN A 246 0.20 -7.52 0.21
C ASN A 246 -0.73 -6.86 1.25
N ILE A 247 -2.02 -7.20 1.28
CA ILE A 247 -2.94 -6.73 2.31
C ILE A 247 -2.55 -7.27 3.68
N ILE A 248 -2.18 -8.57 3.79
CA ILE A 248 -1.63 -9.15 5.01
C ILE A 248 -0.44 -8.33 5.50
N ARG A 249 0.52 -8.04 4.61
CA ARG A 249 1.71 -7.22 4.94
C ARG A 249 1.30 -5.86 5.52
N TYR A 250 0.36 -5.17 4.89
CA TYR A 250 -0.13 -3.88 5.36
C TYR A 250 -0.81 -3.96 6.73
N LEU A 251 -1.68 -4.96 6.94
CA LEU A 251 -2.40 -5.15 8.19
C LEU A 251 -1.47 -5.56 9.34
N CYS A 252 -0.47 -6.42 9.09
CA CYS A 252 0.55 -6.77 10.07
C CYS A 252 1.32 -5.52 10.55
N VAL A 253 1.79 -4.67 9.65
CA VAL A 253 2.48 -3.43 10.04
C VAL A 253 1.51 -2.46 10.74
N SER A 254 0.25 -2.42 10.31
CA SER A 254 -0.77 -1.58 10.95
C SER A 254 -1.09 -2.01 12.37
N ARG A 255 -1.07 -3.32 12.64
CA ARG A 255 -1.29 -3.92 13.95
C ARG A 255 -0.25 -3.49 14.99
N GLU A 256 0.96 -3.16 14.55
CA GLU A 256 2.04 -2.66 15.42
C GLU A 256 1.86 -1.18 15.79
N LYS A 257 0.95 -0.47 15.11
CA LYS A 257 0.62 0.93 15.41
C LYS A 257 -0.39 1.04 16.55
N THR A 258 -0.49 2.22 17.14
CA THR A 258 -1.54 2.55 18.12
C THR A 258 -2.89 2.74 17.42
N LEU A 259 -3.68 1.67 17.36
CA LEU A 259 -5.04 1.66 16.83
C LEU A 259 -6.09 1.78 17.94
N SER A 260 -7.30 2.25 17.60
CA SER A 260 -8.43 2.14 18.51
C SER A 260 -8.83 0.66 18.72
N PRO A 261 -9.50 0.31 19.83
CA PRO A 261 -9.93 -1.08 20.07
C PRO A 261 -10.80 -1.65 18.94
N ALA A 262 -11.67 -0.83 18.36
CA ALA A 262 -12.55 -1.24 17.27
C ALA A 262 -11.78 -1.46 15.94
N GLU A 263 -10.77 -0.65 15.66
CA GLU A 263 -9.88 -0.87 14.51
C GLU A 263 -9.02 -2.12 14.71
N MET A 264 -8.46 -2.32 15.91
CA MET A 264 -7.68 -3.51 16.24
C MET A 264 -8.51 -4.80 16.11
N GLU A 265 -9.78 -4.75 16.54
CA GLU A 265 -10.74 -5.84 16.36
C GLU A 265 -10.93 -6.20 14.88
N GLY A 266 -11.13 -5.20 14.03
CA GLY A 266 -11.24 -5.40 12.58
C GLY A 266 -9.96 -5.91 11.95
N VAL A 267 -8.79 -5.36 12.31
CA VAL A 267 -7.49 -5.79 11.79
C VAL A 267 -7.21 -7.25 12.14
N ASP A 268 -7.35 -7.63 13.39
CA ASP A 268 -7.06 -9.01 13.84
C ASP A 268 -8.04 -10.01 13.23
N THR A 269 -9.33 -9.66 13.16
CA THR A 269 -10.34 -10.54 12.56
C THR A 269 -10.12 -10.73 11.07
N LEU A 270 -9.85 -9.66 10.32
CA LEU A 270 -9.63 -9.73 8.88
C LEU A 270 -8.28 -10.38 8.53
N LEU A 271 -7.25 -10.23 9.36
CA LEU A 271 -6.01 -11.02 9.22
C LEU A 271 -6.30 -12.52 9.25
N MET A 272 -7.18 -12.99 10.15
CA MET A 272 -7.58 -14.41 10.19
C MET A 272 -8.26 -14.85 8.89
N TYR A 273 -9.16 -14.03 8.33
CA TYR A 273 -9.79 -14.30 7.02
C TYR A 273 -8.76 -14.45 5.91
N LEU A 274 -7.77 -13.56 5.85
CA LEU A 274 -6.73 -13.55 4.82
C LEU A 274 -5.73 -14.71 5.00
N TYR A 275 -5.31 -15.00 6.22
CA TYR A 275 -4.46 -16.16 6.51
C TYR A 275 -5.15 -17.46 6.09
N ARG A 276 -6.43 -17.60 6.41
CA ARG A 276 -7.24 -18.74 5.94
C ARG A 276 -7.31 -18.79 4.42
N ALA A 277 -7.50 -17.66 3.75
CA ALA A 277 -7.59 -17.63 2.28
C ALA A 277 -6.31 -18.13 1.58
N LEU A 278 -5.14 -18.00 2.22
CA LEU A 278 -3.86 -18.51 1.72
C LEU A 278 -3.38 -19.80 2.43
N ASP A 279 -4.22 -20.42 3.27
CA ASP A 279 -3.87 -21.60 4.08
C ASP A 279 -2.60 -21.40 4.95
N LEU A 280 -2.41 -20.18 5.48
CA LEU A 280 -1.30 -19.81 6.36
C LEU A 280 -1.58 -20.25 7.81
N VAL A 281 -1.65 -21.56 8.01
CA VAL A 281 -2.07 -22.18 9.29
C VAL A 281 -1.20 -21.76 10.47
N ASP A 282 0.12 -21.66 10.27
CA ASP A 282 1.03 -21.30 11.36
C ASP A 282 0.79 -19.86 11.83
N ASP A 283 0.50 -18.94 10.90
CA ASP A 283 0.16 -17.55 11.21
C ASP A 283 -1.22 -17.44 11.89
N MET A 284 -2.20 -18.26 11.49
CA MET A 284 -3.50 -18.36 12.17
C MET A 284 -3.35 -18.81 13.62
N GLU A 285 -2.63 -19.91 13.87
CA GLU A 285 -2.40 -20.43 15.22
C GLU A 285 -1.62 -19.44 16.08
N LYS A 286 -0.61 -18.77 15.50
CA LYS A 286 0.18 -17.74 16.17
C LYS A 286 -0.67 -16.54 16.55
N LEU A 287 -1.51 -16.02 15.64
CA LEU A 287 -2.40 -14.90 15.94
C LEU A 287 -3.40 -15.28 17.05
N ALA A 288 -4.04 -16.45 16.93
CA ALA A 288 -5.04 -16.92 17.88
C ALA A 288 -4.48 -17.20 19.28
N SER A 289 -3.25 -17.71 19.38
CA SER A 289 -2.59 -17.98 20.66
C SER A 289 -1.96 -16.75 21.31
N SER A 290 -1.70 -15.70 20.53
CA SER A 290 -1.18 -14.42 21.03
C SER A 290 -2.28 -13.49 21.55
N GLN A 291 -1.88 -12.37 22.18
CA GLN A 291 -2.83 -11.31 22.52
C GLN A 291 -3.46 -10.78 21.23
N ASN A 292 -4.78 -10.94 21.10
CA ASN A 292 -5.53 -10.59 19.91
C ASN A 292 -6.90 -9.97 20.24
N SER A 293 -7.42 -9.20 19.30
CA SER A 293 -8.75 -8.58 19.32
C SER A 293 -9.73 -9.25 18.37
N CYS A 294 -9.45 -10.47 17.89
CA CYS A 294 -10.32 -11.22 16.98
C CYS A 294 -11.75 -11.37 17.53
N VAL A 295 -12.76 -11.30 16.66
CA VAL A 295 -14.17 -11.59 17.00
C VAL A 295 -14.47 -13.05 16.71
N VAL A 296 -14.79 -13.82 17.74
CA VAL A 296 -15.03 -15.26 17.62
C VAL A 296 -16.27 -15.57 16.80
N ASP A 297 -17.36 -14.84 17.04
CA ASP A 297 -18.64 -15.04 16.35
C ASP A 297 -18.50 -14.93 14.81
N GLU A 298 -17.59 -14.07 14.35
CA GLU A 298 -17.31 -13.87 12.91
C GLU A 298 -16.39 -14.97 12.33
N LEU A 299 -15.58 -15.63 13.18
CA LEU A 299 -14.53 -16.56 12.75
C LEU A 299 -14.89 -18.04 13.00
N GLU A 300 -15.83 -18.32 13.90
CA GLU A 300 -16.18 -19.68 14.31
C GLU A 300 -16.58 -20.52 13.10
N SER A 301 -17.58 -20.07 12.35
CA SER A 301 -18.05 -20.79 11.16
C SER A 301 -16.99 -20.86 10.06
N LEU A 302 -16.13 -19.84 9.94
CA LEU A 302 -15.05 -19.81 8.95
C LEU A 302 -14.03 -20.93 9.23
N LEU A 303 -13.56 -21.01 10.47
CA LEU A 303 -12.49 -21.92 10.89
C LEU A 303 -12.98 -23.36 11.08
N ASP A 304 -14.22 -23.54 11.57
CA ASP A 304 -14.82 -24.87 11.74
C ASP A 304 -15.07 -25.53 10.38
N ASN A 305 -15.71 -24.82 9.45
CA ASN A 305 -16.00 -25.34 8.11
C ASN A 305 -14.73 -25.59 7.28
N SER A 306 -13.65 -24.85 7.52
CA SER A 306 -12.36 -25.09 6.84
C SER A 306 -11.48 -26.11 7.55
N GLY A 307 -11.90 -26.65 8.70
CA GLY A 307 -11.14 -27.64 9.46
C GLY A 307 -9.93 -27.08 10.22
N HIS A 308 -9.83 -25.75 10.41
CA HIS A 308 -8.75 -25.12 11.18
C HIS A 308 -9.05 -25.10 12.69
N LEU A 309 -9.40 -26.28 13.22
CA LEU A 309 -9.88 -26.46 14.59
C LEU A 309 -8.87 -26.04 15.66
N ARG A 310 -7.57 -26.20 15.40
CA ARG A 310 -6.50 -25.79 16.34
C ARG A 310 -6.49 -24.27 16.54
N ALA A 311 -6.55 -23.51 15.46
CA ALA A 311 -6.64 -22.05 15.51
C ALA A 311 -7.92 -21.61 16.23
N LEU A 312 -9.06 -22.28 15.98
CA LEU A 312 -10.31 -22.01 16.67
C LEU A 312 -10.24 -22.32 18.19
N ALA A 313 -9.60 -23.43 18.58
CA ALA A 313 -9.41 -23.78 19.98
C ALA A 313 -8.53 -22.76 20.72
N PHE A 314 -7.44 -22.30 20.10
CA PHE A 314 -6.62 -21.22 20.64
C PHE A 314 -7.42 -19.92 20.77
N LEU A 315 -8.21 -19.58 19.76
CA LEU A 315 -9.04 -18.38 19.77
C LEU A 315 -10.05 -18.41 20.92
N TYR A 316 -10.77 -19.51 21.11
CA TYR A 316 -11.67 -19.70 22.25
C TYR A 316 -10.96 -19.55 23.59
N GLY A 317 -9.79 -20.18 23.74
CA GLY A 317 -8.97 -20.04 24.94
C GLY A 317 -8.59 -18.59 25.21
N SER A 318 -8.16 -17.85 24.18
CA SER A 318 -7.75 -16.44 24.31
C SER A 318 -8.88 -15.50 24.74
N LYS A 319 -10.14 -15.88 24.49
CA LYS A 319 -11.35 -15.11 24.88
C LYS A 319 -12.01 -15.61 26.17
N GLY A 320 -11.39 -16.57 26.86
CA GLY A 320 -11.94 -17.13 28.10
C GLY A 320 -13.10 -18.11 27.91
N MET A 321 -13.39 -18.52 26.67
CA MET A 321 -14.43 -19.48 26.30
C MET A 321 -13.94 -20.92 26.51
N CYS A 322 -13.60 -21.24 27.76
CA CYS A 322 -12.78 -22.40 28.09
C CYS A 322 -13.47 -23.74 27.83
N SER A 323 -14.79 -23.82 28.03
CA SER A 323 -15.58 -25.03 27.73
C SER A 323 -15.54 -25.38 26.24
N GLN A 324 -15.72 -24.38 25.36
CA GLN A 324 -15.64 -24.56 23.91
C GLN A 324 -14.22 -24.89 23.46
N ALA A 325 -13.20 -24.22 24.01
CA ALA A 325 -11.81 -24.52 23.70
C ALA A 325 -11.45 -25.98 24.05
N VAL A 326 -11.78 -26.44 25.26
CA VAL A 326 -11.51 -27.80 25.72
C VAL A 326 -12.29 -28.84 24.89
N ALA A 327 -13.54 -28.54 24.53
CA ALA A 327 -14.32 -29.42 23.66
C ALA A 327 -13.62 -29.66 22.30
N ILE A 328 -13.09 -28.62 21.67
CA ILE A 328 -12.35 -28.76 20.42
C ILE A 328 -11.03 -29.52 20.61
N TRP A 329 -10.28 -29.26 21.70
CA TRP A 329 -9.06 -30.03 21.99
C TRP A 329 -9.34 -31.52 22.19
N ARG A 330 -10.47 -31.89 22.82
CA ARG A 330 -10.89 -33.29 22.93
C ARG A 330 -11.22 -33.90 21.56
N ILE A 331 -11.87 -33.15 20.66
CA ILE A 331 -12.13 -33.60 19.27
C ILE A 331 -10.81 -33.83 18.54
N LEU A 332 -9.87 -32.88 18.65
CA LEU A 332 -8.54 -32.99 18.03
C LEU A 332 -7.77 -34.22 18.56
N ALA A 333 -7.72 -34.42 19.87
CA ALA A 333 -7.05 -35.57 20.47
C ALA A 333 -7.63 -36.91 19.98
N ARG A 334 -8.96 -37.02 19.86
CA ARG A 334 -9.62 -38.20 19.27
C ARG A 334 -9.28 -38.40 17.79
N ASN A 335 -9.14 -37.32 17.03
CA ASN A 335 -8.79 -37.39 15.60
C ASN A 335 -7.32 -37.81 15.40
N TYR A 336 -6.42 -37.42 16.30
CA TYR A 336 -5.03 -37.91 16.30
C TYR A 336 -4.95 -39.38 16.71
N SER A 337 -5.66 -39.80 17.76
CA SER A 337 -5.61 -41.20 18.24
C SER A 337 -6.25 -42.20 17.27
N THR A 338 -7.23 -41.77 16.48
CA THR A 338 -7.83 -42.58 15.40
C THR A 338 -6.98 -42.62 14.11
N GLY A 339 -5.83 -41.94 14.08
CA GLY A 339 -4.93 -41.88 12.92
C GLY A 339 -5.50 -41.09 11.74
N LEU A 340 -6.60 -40.38 11.96
CA LEU A 340 -7.27 -39.56 10.94
C LEU A 340 -6.40 -38.34 10.58
N TRP A 341 -5.59 -37.87 11.55
CA TRP A 341 -4.68 -36.74 11.41
C TRP A 341 -3.25 -37.21 11.71
N LYS A 342 -2.29 -36.89 10.84
CA LYS A 342 -0.86 -37.15 11.07
C LYS A 342 -0.17 -35.90 11.59
N ASP A 343 0.79 -36.09 12.50
CA ASP A 343 1.68 -35.02 12.93
C ASP A 343 2.32 -34.37 11.70
N ARG A 344 2.29 -33.02 11.63
CA ARG A 344 2.96 -32.30 10.54
C ARG A 344 4.44 -32.69 10.52
N PRO A 345 5.02 -33.09 9.38
CA PRO A 345 6.45 -33.18 9.26
C PRO A 345 7.02 -31.76 9.41
N ILE A 346 7.79 -31.53 10.47
CA ILE A 346 8.59 -30.31 10.63
C ILE A 346 9.47 -30.20 9.37
N LEU A 347 9.37 -29.07 8.65
CA LEU A 347 10.22 -28.76 7.50
C LEU A 347 11.70 -28.90 7.90
N PRO A 348 12.56 -29.56 7.07
CA PRO A 348 13.97 -29.71 7.38
C PRO A 348 14.68 -28.38 7.11
N GLY A 349 15.00 -27.66 8.18
CA GLY A 349 15.74 -26.41 8.11
C GLY A 349 16.32 -26.05 9.46
N THR A 350 17.40 -26.73 9.85
CA THR A 350 18.68 -26.18 10.35
C THR A 350 19.45 -27.37 10.90
N ASP A 351 20.64 -27.63 10.35
CA ASP A 351 21.57 -28.63 10.86
C ASP A 351 21.95 -28.30 12.30
N SER A 352 21.31 -28.95 13.26
CA SER A 352 21.86 -29.16 14.59
C SER A 352 21.45 -30.54 15.05
N GLN A 353 22.48 -31.36 15.23
CA GLN A 353 22.44 -32.70 15.79
C GLN A 353 21.99 -32.61 17.25
N GLU A 354 20.71 -32.36 17.50
CA GLU A 354 20.10 -32.49 18.81
C GLU A 354 19.42 -33.85 18.92
N THR A 355 19.76 -34.49 20.02
CA THR A 355 19.25 -35.77 20.54
C THR A 355 17.76 -35.95 20.33
N SER A 356 17.35 -37.21 20.08
CA SER A 356 15.97 -37.69 20.00
C SER A 356 15.17 -37.49 21.30
N ALA A 357 14.96 -36.23 21.71
CA ALA A 357 14.09 -35.84 22.79
C ALA A 357 12.65 -35.83 22.26
N ASP A 358 11.84 -36.76 22.77
CA ASP A 358 10.38 -36.79 22.80
C ASP A 358 9.66 -36.00 21.70
N LYS A 359 9.45 -36.66 20.54
CA LYS A 359 8.41 -36.24 19.60
C LYS A 359 7.05 -36.46 20.26
N LYS A 360 6.55 -35.42 20.93
CA LYS A 360 5.20 -35.40 21.50
C LYS A 360 4.18 -35.66 20.40
N SER A 361 3.28 -36.61 20.63
CA SER A 361 2.20 -36.90 19.69
C SER A 361 1.22 -35.72 19.61
N GLY A 362 0.52 -35.55 18.48
CA GLY A 362 -0.54 -34.54 18.37
C GLY A 362 -1.62 -34.66 19.46
N GLU A 363 -1.87 -35.87 19.95
CA GLU A 363 -2.73 -36.16 21.11
C GLU A 363 -2.16 -35.58 22.41
N GLU A 364 -0.86 -35.79 22.67
CA GLU A 364 -0.17 -35.24 23.84
C GLU A 364 -0.15 -33.70 23.80
N ILE A 365 0.08 -33.10 22.63
CA ILE A 365 0.03 -31.64 22.44
C ILE A 365 -1.37 -31.10 22.76
N ALA A 366 -2.42 -31.75 22.25
CA ALA A 366 -3.81 -31.35 22.53
C ALA A 366 -4.14 -31.46 24.03
N ALA A 367 -3.70 -32.52 24.70
CA ALA A 367 -3.89 -32.71 26.14
C ALA A 367 -3.14 -31.65 26.97
N ILE A 368 -1.92 -31.30 26.58
CA ILE A 368 -1.12 -30.25 27.23
C ILE A 368 -1.80 -28.88 27.09
N GLU A 369 -2.24 -28.50 25.89
CA GLU A 369 -2.88 -27.20 25.66
C GLU A 369 -4.23 -27.10 26.39
N ALA A 370 -5.05 -28.15 26.38
CA ALA A 370 -6.28 -28.19 27.18
C ALA A 370 -6.00 -28.06 28.69
N SER A 371 -4.94 -28.70 29.18
CA SER A 371 -4.54 -28.60 30.59
C SER A 371 -4.07 -27.19 30.97
N LYS A 372 -3.37 -26.49 30.08
CA LYS A 372 -2.96 -25.08 30.30
C LYS A 372 -4.17 -24.16 30.42
N ILE A 373 -5.17 -24.33 29.56
CA ILE A 373 -6.42 -23.55 29.62
C ILE A 373 -7.11 -23.80 30.97
N LEU A 374 -7.21 -25.06 31.38
CA LEU A 374 -7.86 -25.43 32.64
C LEU A 374 -7.13 -24.94 33.89
N GLN A 375 -5.80 -24.86 33.86
CA GLN A 375 -5.00 -24.25 34.93
C GLN A 375 -5.28 -22.75 35.10
N ALA A 376 -5.60 -22.05 34.01
CA ALA A 376 -5.98 -20.64 34.05
C ALA A 376 -7.43 -20.43 34.52
N THR A 377 -8.28 -21.46 34.46
CA THR A 377 -9.67 -21.41 34.91
C THR A 377 -9.84 -21.83 36.38
N SER A 378 -10.79 -21.22 37.08
CA SER A 378 -11.22 -21.66 38.43
C SER A 378 -12.44 -22.58 38.40
N ASP A 379 -12.79 -23.15 37.25
CA ASP A 379 -13.97 -24.01 37.09
C ASP A 379 -13.64 -25.46 37.45
N GLN A 380 -14.09 -25.89 38.62
CA GLN A 380 -13.81 -27.23 39.17
C GLN A 380 -14.49 -28.34 38.38
N ASP A 381 -15.65 -28.09 37.78
CA ASP A 381 -16.41 -29.10 37.04
C ASP A 381 -15.73 -29.41 35.70
N LEU A 382 -15.25 -28.37 35.00
CA LEU A 382 -14.45 -28.52 33.77
C LEU A 382 -13.14 -29.27 34.02
N VAL A 383 -12.47 -29.00 35.15
CA VAL A 383 -11.22 -29.70 35.53
C VAL A 383 -11.49 -31.18 35.81
N LEU A 384 -12.55 -31.51 36.55
CA LEU A 384 -12.91 -32.90 36.84
C LEU A 384 -13.28 -33.68 35.58
N GLU A 385 -14.01 -33.06 34.65
CA GLU A 385 -14.38 -33.68 33.38
C GLU A 385 -13.15 -33.95 32.50
N HIS A 386 -12.19 -33.02 32.45
CA HIS A 386 -10.93 -33.21 31.74
C HIS A 386 -10.03 -34.27 32.37
N LEU A 387 -9.91 -34.31 33.69
CA LEU A 387 -9.18 -35.36 34.39
C LEU A 387 -9.80 -36.74 34.13
N GLY A 388 -11.13 -36.84 34.15
CA GLY A 388 -11.84 -38.06 33.77
C GLY A 388 -11.55 -38.50 32.33
N TRP A 389 -11.41 -37.55 31.40
CA TRP A 389 -11.01 -37.83 30.02
C TRP A 389 -9.55 -38.31 29.91
N VAL A 390 -8.59 -37.60 30.51
CA VAL A 390 -7.17 -38.00 30.48
C VAL A 390 -6.98 -39.39 31.09
N CYS A 391 -7.65 -39.69 32.20
CA CYS A 391 -7.62 -41.01 32.84
C CYS A 391 -8.27 -42.13 32.02
N ALA A 392 -9.12 -41.81 31.03
CA ALA A 392 -9.74 -42.79 30.13
C ALA A 392 -8.98 -42.97 28.80
N SER A 393 -8.05 -42.05 28.50
CA SER A 393 -7.23 -42.05 27.28
C SER A 393 -5.81 -42.60 27.50
N CYS A 394 -5.31 -42.59 28.73
CA CYS A 394 -4.16 -43.40 29.17
C CYS A 394 -4.61 -44.81 29.56
#